data_AF-A0A419DIQ3-F1
#
_entry.id   AF-A0A419DIQ3-F1
#
_cell.length_a   1.000
_cell.length_b   1.000
_cell.length_c   1.000
_cell.angle_alpha   90.00
_cell.angle_beta   90.00
_cell.angle_gamma   90.00
#
_symmetry.space_group_name_H-M   'P 1'
#
loop_
_entity.id
_entity.type
_entity.pdbx_description
1 polymer ?
#
loop_
_entity_poly.entity_id
_entity_poly.type
_entity_poly.pdbx_seq_one_letter_code
_entity_poly.pdbx_strand_id
1 'polypeptide(L)'
;MPGELPKNVALAVLVALPLDITYIDERDIIRYYSEYHIFKRTPDILGTTVQNCHKPESRDEVNRVIDDLRSGRKDVSEYPAEKGGRKVRVRYIAIKDDKGKYAGLVEICEWAD
;
A
#
# COMPACT_ATOMS: atom_id res chain seq x y z
N MET A 1 3.11 -11.34 21.98
CA MET A 1 2.09 -10.41 21.45
C MET A 1 2.80 -9.09 21.20
N PRO A 2 2.64 -8.46 20.04
CA PRO A 2 3.12 -7.10 19.85
C PRO A 2 2.47 -6.18 20.89
N GLY A 3 3.18 -5.14 21.33
CA GLY A 3 2.60 -4.11 22.19
C GLY A 3 1.50 -3.33 21.47
N GLU A 4 0.61 -2.68 22.22
CA GLU A 4 -0.46 -1.85 21.67
C GLU A 4 0.00 -0.39 21.55
N LEU A 5 -0.37 0.25 20.44
CA LEU A 5 -0.24 1.70 20.28
C LEU A 5 -1.58 2.37 20.55
N PRO A 6 -1.61 3.49 21.31
CA PRO A 6 -2.79 4.32 21.38
C PRO A 6 -3.25 4.74 19.97
N LYS A 7 -4.56 4.70 19.71
CA LYS A 7 -5.13 5.00 18.39
C LYS A 7 -4.69 6.38 17.86
N ASN A 8 -4.58 7.37 18.74
CA ASN A 8 -4.13 8.73 18.41
C ASN A 8 -2.63 8.82 18.07
N VAL A 9 -1.84 7.81 18.43
CA VAL A 9 -0.39 7.75 18.16
C VAL A 9 -0.08 6.87 16.94
N ALA A 10 -0.90 5.86 16.65
CA ALA A 10 -0.66 4.93 15.52
C ALA A 10 -0.48 5.65 14.18
N LEU A 11 -1.32 6.65 13.88
CA LEU A 11 -1.17 7.45 12.66
C LEU A 11 0.10 8.30 12.68
N ALA A 12 0.44 8.90 13.82
CA ALA A 12 1.67 9.68 13.96
C ALA A 12 2.93 8.82 13.74
N VAL A 13 2.90 7.55 14.17
CA VAL A 13 3.97 6.59 13.88
C VAL A 13 4.08 6.35 12.38
N LEU A 14 2.98 6.11 11.66
CA LEU A 14 3.00 5.92 10.20
C LEU A 14 3.54 7.15 9.46
N VAL A 15 3.16 8.36 9.89
CA VAL A 15 3.63 9.63 9.30
C VAL A 15 5.11 9.88 9.57
N ALA A 16 5.64 9.40 10.70
CA ALA A 16 7.06 9.56 11.04
C ALA A 16 8.00 8.64 10.24
N LEU A 17 7.47 7.59 9.58
CA LEU A 17 8.27 6.70 8.75
C LEU A 17 8.66 7.42 7.44
N PRO A 18 9.92 7.30 6.99
CA PRO A 18 10.38 7.89 5.73
C PRO A 18 9.96 7.02 4.52
N LEU A 19 8.67 6.69 4.47
CA LEU A 19 8.06 5.75 3.52
C LEU A 19 6.82 6.40 2.90
N ASP A 20 6.62 6.20 1.60
CA ASP A 20 5.28 6.39 1.04
C ASP A 20 4.46 5.14 1.38
N ILE A 21 3.37 5.32 2.11
CA ILE A 21 2.47 4.26 2.56
C ILE A 21 1.08 4.53 2.00
N THR A 22 0.49 3.59 1.28
CA THR A 22 -0.92 3.62 0.87
C THR A 22 -1.63 2.41 1.49
N TYR A 23 -2.74 2.61 2.20
CA TYR A 23 -3.61 1.52 2.63
C TYR A 23 -4.83 1.41 1.72
N ILE A 24 -5.04 0.20 1.21
CA ILE A 24 -6.16 -0.20 0.37
C ILE A 24 -6.94 -1.28 1.12
N ASP A 25 -8.24 -1.08 1.33
CA ASP A 25 -9.08 -1.99 2.12
C ASP A 25 -9.46 -3.29 1.37
N GLU A 26 -10.22 -4.17 2.01
CA GLU A 26 -10.64 -5.45 1.43
C GLU A 26 -11.56 -5.32 0.20
N ARG A 27 -12.05 -4.12 -0.07
CA ARG A 27 -12.91 -3.77 -1.22
C ARG A 27 -12.14 -3.00 -2.29
N ASP A 28 -10.81 -3.01 -2.20
CA ASP A 28 -9.89 -2.32 -3.09
C ASP A 28 -10.01 -0.79 -3.02
N ILE A 29 -10.60 -0.24 -1.96
CA ILE A 29 -10.80 1.20 -1.79
C ILE A 29 -9.60 1.79 -1.06
N ILE A 30 -9.04 2.88 -1.58
CA ILE A 30 -7.96 3.61 -0.92
C ILE A 30 -8.53 4.34 0.29
N ARG A 31 -8.01 4.03 1.48
CA ARG A 31 -8.47 4.60 2.76
C ARG A 31 -7.49 5.56 3.40
N TYR A 32 -6.21 5.43 3.05
CA TYR A 32 -5.15 6.25 3.62
C TYR A 32 -3.97 6.31 2.65
N TYR A 33 -3.31 7.46 2.62
CA TYR A 33 -1.96 7.60 2.10
C TYR A 33 -1.15 8.53 3.02
N SER A 34 0.14 8.28 3.17
CA SER A 34 1.07 9.19 3.85
C SER A 34 1.50 10.32 2.93
N GLU A 35 1.87 11.48 3.49
CA GLU A 35 2.36 12.63 2.71
C GLU A 35 3.84 12.57 2.31
N TYR A 36 4.51 11.42 2.42
CA TYR A 36 5.90 11.29 1.97
C TYR A 36 6.02 11.49 0.44
N HIS A 37 7.23 11.73 -0.06
CA HIS A 37 7.43 12.47 -1.32
C HIS A 37 8.10 11.67 -2.47
N ILE A 38 8.10 10.34 -2.47
CA ILE A 38 8.64 9.59 -3.63
C ILE A 38 7.64 9.65 -4.80
N PHE A 39 6.39 9.27 -4.55
CA PHE A 39 5.25 9.37 -5.44
C PHE A 39 4.15 10.21 -4.78
N LYS A 40 4.05 11.47 -5.20
CA LYS A 40 2.99 12.35 -4.73
C LYS A 40 1.62 11.74 -5.03
N ARG A 41 0.79 11.66 -3.99
CA ARG A 41 -0.63 11.32 -4.07
C ARG A 41 -1.46 12.59 -4.06
N THR A 42 -2.59 12.56 -4.78
CA THR A 42 -3.58 13.64 -4.79
C THR A 42 -4.73 13.26 -3.87
N PRO A 43 -5.37 14.22 -3.16
CA PRO A 43 -6.44 13.91 -2.21
C PRO A 43 -7.67 13.20 -2.81
N ASP A 44 -7.88 13.35 -4.12
CA ASP A 44 -9.00 12.77 -4.88
C ASP A 44 -8.94 11.23 -5.00
N ILE A 45 -7.81 10.59 -4.67
CA ILE A 45 -7.72 9.12 -4.69
C ILE A 45 -8.47 8.48 -3.52
N LEU A 46 -8.71 9.21 -2.42
CA LEU A 46 -9.37 8.68 -1.24
C LEU A 46 -10.82 8.30 -1.56
N GLY A 47 -11.23 7.11 -1.15
CA GLY A 47 -12.58 6.60 -1.43
C GLY A 47 -12.77 6.07 -2.86
N THR A 48 -11.74 6.09 -3.70
CA THR A 48 -11.75 5.47 -5.03
C THR A 48 -11.16 4.08 -4.98
N THR A 49 -11.51 3.23 -5.95
CA THR A 49 -10.87 1.93 -6.11
C THR A 49 -9.48 2.10 -6.68
N VAL A 50 -8.52 1.27 -6.24
CA VAL A 50 -7.12 1.36 -6.69
C VAL A 50 -6.97 1.23 -8.22
N GLN A 51 -7.86 0.48 -8.86
CA GLN A 51 -7.90 0.32 -10.32
C GLN A 51 -8.21 1.63 -11.05
N ASN A 52 -8.97 2.55 -10.44
CA ASN A 52 -9.27 3.86 -11.01
C ASN A 52 -8.07 4.81 -10.98
N CYS A 53 -7.10 4.57 -10.09
CA CYS A 53 -5.85 5.32 -10.03
C CYS A 53 -4.82 4.86 -11.07
N HIS A 54 -5.10 3.76 -11.78
CA HIS A 54 -4.18 3.11 -12.72
C HIS A 54 -4.68 3.21 -14.15
N LYS A 55 -3.74 3.31 -15.10
CA LYS A 55 -4.04 3.33 -16.53
C LYS A 55 -4.72 2.00 -16.93
N PRO A 56 -5.67 2.00 -17.89
CA PRO A 56 -6.40 0.80 -18.29
C PRO A 56 -5.50 -0.41 -18.56
N GLU A 57 -4.35 -0.20 -19.22
CA GLU A 57 -3.43 -1.26 -19.63
C GLU A 57 -2.71 -1.93 -18.43
N SER A 58 -2.69 -1.27 -17.27
CA SER A 58 -2.07 -1.79 -16.04
C SER A 58 -3.05 -2.48 -15.08
N ARG A 59 -4.37 -2.40 -15.33
CA ARG A 59 -5.39 -2.89 -14.40
C ARG A 59 -5.35 -4.41 -14.21
N ASP A 60 -5.01 -5.16 -15.25
CA ASP A 60 -4.92 -6.61 -15.17
C ASP A 60 -3.76 -7.06 -14.27
N GLU A 61 -2.64 -6.33 -14.27
CA GLU A 61 -1.53 -6.59 -13.36
C GLU A 61 -1.92 -6.23 -11.92
N VAL A 62 -2.57 -5.06 -11.73
CA VAL A 62 -3.08 -4.63 -10.41
C VAL A 62 -4.01 -5.69 -9.81
N ASN A 63 -4.98 -6.18 -10.59
CA ASN A 63 -5.91 -7.20 -10.13
C ASN A 63 -5.19 -8.51 -9.80
N ARG A 64 -4.20 -8.93 -10.60
CA ARG A 64 -3.41 -10.13 -10.30
C ARG A 64 -2.64 -10.01 -8.99
N VAL A 65 -2.04 -8.85 -8.70
CA VAL A 65 -1.36 -8.60 -7.42
C VAL A 65 -2.35 -8.68 -6.25
N ILE A 66 -3.50 -8.02 -6.37
CA ILE A 66 -4.54 -8.03 -5.34
C ILE A 66 -5.04 -9.45 -5.10
N ASP A 67 -5.32 -10.22 -6.16
CA ASP A 67 -5.82 -11.59 -6.05
C ASP A 67 -4.80 -12.54 -5.42
N ASP A 68 -3.51 -12.40 -5.74
CA ASP A 68 -2.44 -13.18 -5.12
C ASP A 68 -2.34 -12.91 -3.62
N LEU A 69 -2.46 -11.66 -3.20
CA LEU A 69 -2.44 -11.26 -1.79
C LEU A 69 -3.71 -11.68 -1.05
N ARG A 70 -4.88 -11.45 -1.66
CA ARG A 70 -6.20 -11.77 -1.11
C ARG A 70 -6.39 -13.27 -0.93
N SER A 71 -5.92 -14.08 -1.89
CA SER A 71 -5.98 -15.56 -1.80
C SER A 71 -4.93 -16.15 -0.86
N GLY A 72 -3.95 -15.37 -0.42
CA GLY A 72 -2.82 -15.86 0.37
C GLY A 72 -1.80 -16.66 -0.46
N ARG A 73 -1.86 -16.63 -1.79
CA ARG A 73 -0.78 -17.18 -2.64
C ARG A 73 0.55 -16.48 -2.38
N LYS A 74 0.49 -15.18 -2.04
CA LYS A 74 1.63 -14.38 -1.61
C LYS A 74 1.22 -13.56 -0.39
N ASP A 75 2.16 -13.37 0.54
CA ASP A 75 2.01 -12.36 1.59
C ASP A 75 2.60 -11.01 1.15
N VAL A 76 3.54 -11.03 0.20
CA VAL A 76 4.22 -9.85 -0.33
C VAL A 76 4.42 -9.98 -1.85
N SER A 77 4.17 -8.90 -2.59
CA SER A 77 4.59 -8.72 -3.98
C SER A 77 5.51 -7.51 -4.06
N GLU A 78 6.65 -7.64 -4.74
CA GLU A 78 7.69 -6.61 -4.81
C GLU A 78 8.04 -6.27 -6.25
N TYR A 79 8.17 -4.98 -6.53
CA TYR A 79 8.49 -4.45 -7.86
C TYR A 79 9.57 -3.38 -7.75
N PRO A 80 10.64 -3.45 -8.57
CA PRO A 80 11.57 -2.34 -8.71
C PRO A 80 10.93 -1.20 -9.51
N ALA A 81 11.21 0.03 -9.11
CA ALA A 81 10.82 1.24 -9.81
C ALA A 81 11.98 2.25 -9.82
N GLU A 82 11.80 3.34 -10.57
CA GLU A 82 12.78 4.43 -10.63
C GLU A 82 12.06 5.78 -10.55
N LYS A 83 12.66 6.73 -9.82
CA LYS A 83 12.18 8.10 -9.73
C LYS A 83 13.37 9.06 -9.79
N GLY A 84 13.44 9.86 -10.85
CA GLY A 84 14.49 10.87 -11.01
C GLY A 84 15.91 10.29 -11.01
N GLY A 85 16.13 9.13 -11.65
CA GLY A 85 17.44 8.46 -11.70
C GLY A 85 17.81 7.66 -10.45
N ARG A 86 16.92 7.60 -9.45
CA ARG A 86 17.13 6.87 -8.19
C ARG A 86 16.23 5.64 -8.11
N LYS A 87 16.74 4.58 -7.49
CA LYS A 87 16.04 3.31 -7.36
C LYS A 87 14.99 3.38 -6.26
N VAL A 88 13.79 2.88 -6.55
CA VAL A 88 12.69 2.78 -5.60
C VAL A 88 12.28 1.32 -5.48
N ARG A 89 12.07 0.86 -4.25
CA ARG A 89 11.50 -0.45 -3.94
C ARG A 89 10.01 -0.25 -3.63
N VAL A 90 9.14 -0.90 -4.40
CA VAL A 90 7.69 -0.89 -4.19
C VAL A 90 7.26 -2.26 -3.68
N ARG A 91 6.59 -2.32 -2.52
CA ARG A 91 6.09 -3.55 -1.92
C ARG A 91 4.59 -3.44 -1.67
N TYR A 92 3.85 -4.48 -2.05
CA TYR A 92 2.45 -4.68 -1.71
C TYR A 92 2.37 -5.82 -0.71
N ILE A 93 1.88 -5.54 0.50
CA ILE A 93 1.88 -6.50 1.61
C ILE A 93 0.44 -6.75 2.05
N ALA A 94 0.04 -8.02 2.12
CA ALA A 94 -1.28 -8.42 2.58
C ALA A 94 -1.45 -8.06 4.07
N ILE A 95 -2.58 -7.44 4.41
CA ILE A 95 -2.99 -7.20 5.78
C ILE A 95 -4.03 -8.26 6.16
N LYS A 96 -3.86 -8.87 7.33
CA LYS A 96 -4.81 -9.83 7.89
C LYS A 96 -5.33 -9.27 9.22
N ASP A 97 -6.61 -9.43 9.48
CA ASP A 97 -7.22 -9.09 10.77
C ASP A 97 -6.80 -10.08 11.87
N ASP A 98 -7.34 -9.88 13.08
CA ASP A 98 -7.11 -10.73 14.25
C ASP A 98 -7.54 -12.19 14.05
N LYS A 99 -8.42 -12.45 13.08
CA LYS A 99 -8.91 -13.79 12.71
C LYS A 99 -8.17 -14.36 11.51
N GLY A 100 -7.13 -13.69 11.02
CA GLY A 100 -6.34 -14.11 9.86
C GLY A 100 -7.04 -13.87 8.52
N LYS A 101 -8.16 -13.15 8.49
CA LYS A 101 -8.88 -12.82 7.25
C LYS A 101 -8.23 -11.64 6.57
N TYR A 102 -8.14 -11.68 5.23
CA TYR A 102 -7.68 -10.55 4.43
C TYR A 102 -8.48 -9.27 4.73
N ALA A 103 -7.76 -8.23 5.13
CA ALA A 103 -8.28 -6.92 5.53
C ALA A 103 -7.76 -5.79 4.62
N GLY A 104 -7.32 -6.16 3.41
CA GLY A 104 -6.72 -5.24 2.45
C GLY A 104 -5.20 -5.45 2.32
N LEU A 105 -4.54 -4.45 1.76
CA LEU A 105 -3.10 -4.44 1.56
C LEU A 105 -2.51 -3.07 1.87
N VAL A 106 -1.22 -3.04 2.18
CA VAL A 106 -0.42 -1.82 2.22
C VAL A 106 0.55 -1.81 1.04
N GLU A 107 0.56 -0.72 0.30
CA GLU A 107 1.62 -0.38 -0.64
C GLU A 107 2.67 0.46 0.11
N ILE A 108 3.94 0.10 -0.04
CA ILE A 108 5.08 0.83 0.53
C ILE A 108 6.05 1.16 -0.59
N CYS A 109 6.43 2.43 -0.72
CA CYS A 109 7.55 2.85 -1.56
C CYS A 109 8.68 3.43 -0.71
N GLU A 110 9.90 2.98 -0.96
CA GLU A 110 11.12 3.44 -0.29
C GLU A 110 12.28 3.55 -1.28
N TRP A 111 13.24 4.44 -0.99
CA TRP A 111 14.49 4.48 -1.75
C TRP A 111 15.28 3.19 -1.53
N ALA A 112 15.86 2.67 -2.61
CA ALA A 112 16.61 1.41 -2.63
C ALA A 112 18.11 1.62 -2.92
N ASP A 113 18.60 2.83 -2.69
CA ASP A 113 19.96 3.30 -2.91
C ASP A 113 20.61 3.86 -1.64
#